data_AF-A0A3M7FYU0-F1
#
_entry.id   AF-A0A3M7FYU0-F1
#
_cell.length_a   1.000
_cell.length_b   1.000
_cell.length_c   1.000
_cell.angle_alpha   90.00
_cell.angle_beta   90.00
_cell.angle_gamma   90.00
#
_symmetry.space_group_name_H-M   'P 1'
#
loop_
_entity.id
_entity.type
_entity.pdbx_description
1 polymer ?
#
loop_
_entity_poly.entity_id
_entity_poly.type
_entity_poly.pdbx_seq_one_letter_code
_entity_poly.pdbx_strand_id
1 'polypeptide(L)'
;MSNKAAKKKQTSFKSPASEIPTPFTKAPASIEPLLDQLDPAKVYITHIDRFSTKSKQQIFLIPVILNAVIAGLLIWRLLYAVPTYWTLGQTFIGYTTPATVDPDTTTRGEQFTILFKRTGMIMLDYLIFRYMGPWPLTFFLEQPANPVAWRMALGFKKEEVAVRVSRHWGAEELMQGIKQGEENPFFKTRILPAIDKQLMRSKTAYLMMDASWDLDFQSILDAHTLIGRNQLNMKDIDKLMIVNMQGVGWLAWRWETDSDVIEDRRKKIIAFKDTLTKMGKEGLFFRWMEIVEQERDGDGGFTPAKQERVMERVRAAFEKEGIDFEELSKSIGGLQELPTQVTQS
;
A
#
# COMPACT_ATOMS: atom_id res chain seq x y z
N MET A 1 -36.55 -28.26 64.09
CA MET A 1 -36.25 -27.12 63.19
C MET A 1 -35.05 -27.51 62.33
N SER A 2 -35.27 -27.91 61.08
CA SER A 2 -34.21 -28.40 60.18
C SER A 2 -34.20 -27.52 58.93
N ASN A 3 -33.14 -26.74 58.77
CA ASN A 3 -33.03 -25.69 57.75
C ASN A 3 -32.39 -26.29 56.49
N LYS A 4 -33.19 -26.46 55.43
CA LYS A 4 -32.74 -26.95 54.11
C LYS A 4 -32.02 -25.81 53.37
N ALA A 5 -30.70 -25.91 53.24
CA ALA A 5 -29.91 -25.01 52.41
C ALA A 5 -30.19 -25.28 50.91
N ALA A 6 -30.69 -24.26 50.21
CA ALA A 6 -30.91 -24.30 48.77
C ALA A 6 -29.58 -24.16 48.01
N LYS A 7 -29.23 -25.19 47.21
CA LYS A 7 -28.12 -25.14 46.25
C LYS A 7 -28.40 -24.09 45.17
N LYS A 8 -27.66 -22.98 45.16
CA LYS A 8 -27.59 -22.06 44.01
C LYS A 8 -26.98 -22.79 42.82
N LYS A 9 -27.77 -22.99 41.75
CA LYS A 9 -27.26 -23.36 40.42
C LYS A 9 -26.39 -22.20 39.91
N GLN A 10 -25.08 -22.41 39.86
CA GLN A 10 -24.19 -21.57 39.05
C GLN A 10 -24.55 -21.80 37.58
N THR A 11 -25.27 -20.85 37.01
CA THR A 11 -25.37 -20.69 35.56
C THR A 11 -23.98 -20.29 35.06
N SER A 12 -23.25 -21.22 34.47
CA SER A 12 -22.06 -20.90 33.69
C SER A 12 -22.49 -19.99 32.53
N PHE A 13 -22.21 -18.70 32.63
CA PHE A 13 -22.19 -17.84 31.46
C PHE A 13 -21.10 -18.37 30.55
N LYS A 14 -21.47 -19.14 29.52
CA LYS A 14 -20.61 -19.31 28.36
C LYS A 14 -20.60 -17.94 27.67
N SER A 15 -19.46 -17.25 27.71
CA SER A 15 -19.22 -16.13 26.82
C SER A 15 -19.57 -16.59 25.40
N PRO A 16 -20.36 -15.83 24.63
CA PRO A 16 -20.58 -16.19 23.23
C PRO A 16 -19.20 -16.22 22.57
N ALA A 17 -18.86 -17.34 21.94
CA ALA A 17 -17.71 -17.36 21.06
C ALA A 17 -18.00 -16.30 19.99
N SER A 18 -17.30 -15.16 20.03
CA SER A 18 -17.40 -14.16 18.97
C SER A 18 -17.11 -14.87 17.66
N GLU A 19 -18.13 -15.00 16.83
CA GLU A 19 -18.05 -15.64 15.54
C GLU A 19 -17.09 -14.82 14.67
N ILE A 20 -16.11 -15.48 14.06
CA ILE A 20 -15.13 -14.80 13.21
C ILE A 20 -15.88 -14.34 11.96
N PRO A 21 -15.90 -13.02 11.65
CA PRO A 21 -16.64 -12.52 10.51
C PRO A 21 -15.97 -12.98 9.21
N THR A 22 -16.77 -13.31 8.20
CA THR A 22 -16.25 -13.57 6.85
C THR A 22 -15.63 -12.29 6.27
N PRO A 23 -14.55 -12.39 5.48
CA PRO A 23 -13.88 -13.60 4.99
C PRO A 23 -12.66 -14.02 5.84
N PHE A 24 -12.59 -13.58 7.10
CA PHE A 24 -11.42 -13.77 7.93
C PHE A 24 -11.32 -15.17 8.51
N THR A 25 -10.09 -15.56 8.81
CA THR A 25 -9.75 -16.76 9.56
C THR A 25 -8.76 -16.39 10.67
N LYS A 26 -8.52 -17.28 11.63
CA LYS A 26 -7.46 -17.04 12.62
C LYS A 26 -6.12 -16.92 11.91
N ALA A 27 -5.30 -15.96 12.34
CA ALA A 27 -3.98 -15.77 11.76
C ALA A 27 -3.15 -17.07 11.89
N PRO A 28 -2.44 -17.49 10.81
CA PRO A 28 -1.62 -18.69 10.84
C PRO A 28 -0.43 -18.52 11.78
N ALA A 29 0.00 -19.60 12.43
CA ALA A 29 1.14 -19.57 13.36
C ALA A 29 2.47 -19.15 12.68
N SER A 30 2.59 -19.33 11.37
CA SER A 30 3.80 -18.95 10.62
C SER A 30 4.08 -17.45 10.59
N ILE A 31 3.09 -16.59 10.82
CA ILE A 31 3.25 -15.13 10.81
C ILE A 31 3.28 -14.52 12.21
N GLU A 32 3.14 -15.34 13.26
CA GLU A 32 3.10 -14.90 14.67
C GLU A 32 4.25 -13.95 15.05
N PRO A 33 5.53 -14.19 14.65
CA PRO A 33 6.62 -13.28 14.99
C PRO A 33 6.45 -11.85 14.45
N LEU A 34 5.73 -11.69 13.33
CA LEU A 34 5.42 -10.38 12.77
C LEU A 34 4.25 -9.74 13.53
N LEU A 35 3.25 -10.52 13.92
CA LEU A 35 2.05 -10.02 14.61
C LEU A 35 2.37 -9.36 15.96
N ASP A 36 3.41 -9.83 16.65
CA ASP A 36 3.89 -9.27 17.92
C ASP A 36 4.42 -7.84 17.78
N GLN A 37 4.76 -7.40 16.58
CA GLN A 37 5.30 -6.07 16.29
C GLN A 37 4.23 -5.09 15.80
N LEU A 38 3.05 -5.58 15.41
CA LEU A 38 1.98 -4.76 14.84
C LEU A 38 1.11 -4.12 15.93
N ASP A 39 0.68 -2.88 15.71
CA ASP A 39 -0.33 -2.22 16.53
C ASP A 39 -1.71 -2.87 16.32
N PRO A 40 -2.34 -3.46 17.36
CA PRO A 40 -3.66 -4.10 17.28
C PRO A 40 -4.80 -3.15 16.88
N ALA A 41 -4.63 -1.83 17.06
CA ALA A 41 -5.66 -0.86 16.70
C ALA A 41 -5.78 -0.64 15.17
N LYS A 42 -4.83 -1.14 14.39
CA LYS A 42 -4.73 -0.87 12.94
C LYS A 42 -5.10 -2.08 12.09
N VAL A 43 -5.37 -1.81 10.82
CA VAL A 43 -5.56 -2.83 9.78
C VAL A 43 -4.36 -2.81 8.85
N TYR A 44 -3.85 -3.99 8.50
CA TYR A 44 -2.67 -4.13 7.66
C TYR A 44 -2.97 -4.91 6.38
N ILE A 45 -2.29 -4.52 5.30
CA ILE A 45 -2.26 -5.25 4.04
C ILE A 45 -0.81 -5.54 3.67
N THR A 46 -0.46 -6.81 3.55
CA THR A 46 0.88 -7.25 3.15
C THR A 46 0.86 -7.88 1.77
N HIS A 47 1.87 -7.56 0.96
CA HIS A 47 2.09 -8.18 -0.34
C HIS A 47 3.56 -8.10 -0.76
N ILE A 48 3.95 -8.88 -1.77
CA ILE A 48 5.27 -8.79 -2.36
C ILE A 48 5.25 -7.85 -3.57
N ASP A 49 6.00 -6.76 -3.47
CA ASP A 49 6.30 -5.85 -4.57
C ASP A 49 7.42 -6.45 -5.44
N ARG A 50 7.03 -6.87 -6.65
CA ARG A 50 7.88 -7.52 -7.66
C ARG A 50 8.37 -6.58 -8.77
N PHE A 51 8.20 -5.27 -8.62
CA PHE A 51 8.64 -4.31 -9.63
C PHE A 51 10.17 -4.27 -9.77
N SER A 52 10.64 -3.86 -10.94
CA SER A 52 12.08 -3.77 -11.21
C SER A 52 12.77 -2.79 -10.25
N THR A 53 14.00 -3.10 -9.86
CA THR A 53 14.79 -2.27 -8.95
C THR A 53 14.99 -0.85 -9.51
N LYS A 54 15.20 -0.72 -10.82
CA LYS A 54 15.33 0.57 -11.52
C LYS A 54 14.06 1.42 -11.38
N SER A 55 12.89 0.81 -11.58
CA SER A 55 11.60 1.51 -11.43
C SER A 55 11.42 2.02 -10.01
N LYS A 56 11.72 1.19 -9.00
CA LYS A 56 11.63 1.58 -7.59
C LYS A 56 12.58 2.74 -7.25
N GLN A 57 13.82 2.71 -7.77
CA GLN A 57 14.79 3.79 -7.60
C GLN A 57 14.31 5.10 -8.21
N GLN A 58 13.83 5.08 -9.45
CA GLN A 58 13.33 6.27 -10.15
C GLN A 58 12.14 6.91 -9.42
N ILE A 59 11.18 6.07 -9.00
CA ILE A 59 10.01 6.51 -8.25
C ILE A 59 10.41 7.14 -6.91
N PHE A 60 11.37 6.54 -6.20
CA PHE A 60 11.83 7.05 -4.90
C PHE A 60 12.71 8.30 -5.02
N LEU A 61 13.42 8.50 -6.13
CA LEU A 61 14.27 9.67 -6.32
C LEU A 61 13.46 10.98 -6.38
N ILE A 62 12.27 10.96 -6.96
CA ILE A 62 11.37 12.13 -7.08
C ILE A 62 11.07 12.76 -5.71
N PRO A 63 10.50 12.03 -4.72
CA PRO A 63 10.22 12.59 -3.40
C PRO A 63 11.49 12.94 -2.61
N VAL A 64 12.62 12.24 -2.83
CA VAL A 64 13.90 12.62 -2.19
C VAL A 64 14.34 14.02 -2.64
N ILE A 65 14.36 14.27 -3.95
CA ILE A 65 14.74 15.59 -4.49
C ILE A 65 13.77 16.66 -4.02
N LEU A 66 12.45 16.39 -4.12
CA LEU A 66 11.43 17.35 -3.71
C LEU A 66 11.56 17.74 -2.23
N ASN A 67 11.68 16.75 -1.34
CA ASN A 67 11.81 17.02 0.10
C ASN A 67 13.16 17.67 0.44
N ALA A 68 14.25 17.32 -0.26
CA ALA A 68 15.54 17.98 -0.07
C ALA A 68 15.50 19.45 -0.48
N VAL A 69 14.84 19.79 -1.59
CA VAL A 69 14.65 21.17 -2.04
C VAL A 69 13.79 21.96 -1.06
N ILE A 70 12.66 21.39 -0.62
CA ILE A 70 11.80 22.03 0.39
C ILE A 70 12.57 22.25 1.69
N ALA A 71 13.29 21.25 2.19
CA ALA A 71 14.11 21.37 3.38
C ALA A 71 15.17 22.46 3.24
N GLY A 72 15.87 22.52 2.11
CA GLY A 72 16.87 23.55 1.81
C GLY A 72 16.26 24.96 1.81
N LEU A 73 15.10 25.14 1.19
CA LEU A 73 14.38 26.42 1.18
C LEU A 73 13.91 26.84 2.58
N LEU A 74 13.43 25.89 3.39
CA LEU A 74 13.00 26.14 4.77
C LEU A 74 14.19 26.52 5.66
N ILE A 75 15.32 25.80 5.54
CA ILE A 75 16.55 26.13 6.27
C ILE A 75 17.07 27.50 5.84
N TRP A 76 17.13 27.78 4.54
CA TRP A 76 17.52 29.09 4.04
C TRP A 76 16.61 30.19 4.58
N ARG A 77 15.28 30.00 4.53
CA ARG A 77 14.31 30.94 5.09
C ARG A 77 14.53 31.14 6.59
N LEU A 78 14.75 30.06 7.35
CA LEU A 78 15.01 30.11 8.79
C LEU A 78 16.26 30.94 9.10
N LEU A 79 17.36 30.72 8.37
CA LEU A 79 18.61 31.44 8.58
C LEU A 79 18.48 32.95 8.34
N TYR A 80 17.67 33.37 7.37
CA TYR A 80 17.39 34.79 7.13
C TYR A 80 16.38 35.39 8.11
N ALA A 81 15.40 34.59 8.53
CA ALA A 81 14.33 35.09 9.37
C ALA A 81 14.75 35.19 10.84
N VAL A 82 15.55 34.24 11.36
CA VAL A 82 15.98 34.18 12.77
C VAL A 82 16.62 35.48 13.27
N PRO A 83 17.58 36.13 12.57
CA PRO A 83 18.13 37.41 13.02
C PRO A 83 17.09 38.53 13.11
N THR A 84 16.12 38.53 12.18
CA THR A 84 15.01 39.49 12.16
C THR A 84 14.09 39.28 13.37
N TYR A 85 13.72 38.02 13.64
CA TYR A 85 12.92 37.66 14.81
C TYR A 85 13.63 37.97 16.12
N TRP A 86 14.94 37.73 16.19
CA TRP A 86 15.75 38.08 17.34
C TRP A 86 15.73 39.58 17.62
N THR A 87 15.91 40.40 16.58
CA THR A 87 15.85 41.87 16.68
C THR A 87 14.47 42.36 17.12
N LEU A 88 13.40 41.77 16.57
CA LEU A 88 12.02 42.06 16.98
C LEU A 88 11.75 41.65 18.44
N GLY A 89 12.28 40.51 18.87
CA GLY A 89 12.20 40.04 20.26
C GLY A 89 12.92 40.97 21.23
N GLN A 90 14.13 41.43 20.90
CA GLN A 90 14.86 42.42 21.68
C GLN A 90 14.07 43.74 21.80
N THR A 91 13.48 44.19 20.69
CA THR A 91 12.61 45.39 20.67
C THR A 91 11.41 45.22 21.60
N PHE A 92 10.79 44.04 21.57
CA PHE A 92 9.63 43.72 22.41
C PHE A 92 9.96 43.74 23.92
N ILE A 93 11.20 43.36 24.28
CA ILE A 93 11.68 43.35 25.69
C ILE A 93 12.19 44.74 26.12
N GLY A 94 12.15 45.74 25.22
CA GLY A 94 12.47 47.13 25.54
C GLY A 94 13.89 47.59 25.17
N TYR A 95 14.67 46.76 24.47
CA TYR A 95 15.95 47.21 23.91
C TYR A 95 15.72 48.09 22.68
N THR A 96 16.52 49.15 22.56
CA THR A 96 16.56 49.97 21.35
C THR A 96 17.31 49.22 20.25
N THR A 97 16.61 48.85 19.19
CA THR A 97 17.19 48.17 18.03
C THR A 97 16.81 48.92 16.74
N PRO A 98 17.37 48.54 15.57
CA PRO A 98 16.93 49.07 14.28
C PRO A 98 15.44 48.84 13.97
N ALA A 99 14.77 47.95 14.71
CA ALA A 99 13.34 47.68 14.58
C ALA A 99 12.46 48.45 15.60
N THR A 100 13.03 49.28 16.47
CA THR A 100 12.27 50.14 17.37
C THR A 100 11.56 51.24 16.58
N VAL A 101 10.27 51.46 16.85
CA VAL A 101 9.46 52.50 16.21
C VAL A 101 9.22 53.59 17.24
N ASP A 102 9.66 54.81 16.96
CA ASP A 102 9.41 55.98 17.79
C ASP A 102 8.04 56.61 17.40
N PRO A 103 7.04 56.61 18.30
CA PRO A 103 5.72 57.17 18.01
C PRO A 103 5.71 58.67 17.74
N ASP A 104 6.70 59.41 18.24
CA ASP A 104 6.75 60.87 18.15
C ASP A 104 7.31 61.33 16.79
N THR A 105 8.10 60.47 16.13
CA THR A 105 8.73 60.78 14.83
C THR A 105 8.09 60.07 13.65
N THR A 106 7.15 59.13 13.88
CA THR A 106 6.51 58.34 12.81
C THR A 106 5.03 58.66 12.67
N THR A 107 4.57 58.75 11.43
CA THR A 107 3.14 58.99 11.13
C THR A 107 2.31 57.73 11.40
N ARG A 108 1.01 57.89 11.67
CA ARG A 108 0.08 56.75 11.85
C ARG A 108 0.06 55.79 10.65
N GLY A 109 0.20 56.32 9.44
CA GLY A 109 0.26 55.50 8.22
C GLY A 109 1.53 54.64 8.15
N GLU A 110 2.68 55.19 8.55
CA GLU A 110 3.94 54.45 8.64
C GLU A 110 3.87 53.39 9.74
N GLN A 111 3.34 53.73 10.92
CA GLN A 111 3.13 52.78 12.02
C GLN A 111 2.26 51.60 11.58
N PHE A 112 1.14 51.88 10.90
CA PHE A 112 0.28 50.84 10.34
C PHE A 112 1.01 49.98 9.30
N THR A 113 1.78 50.59 8.41
CA THR A 113 2.54 49.88 7.38
C THR A 113 3.61 48.96 7.99
N ILE A 114 4.30 49.44 9.02
CA ILE A 114 5.31 48.67 9.75
C ILE A 114 4.65 47.48 10.45
N LEU A 115 3.54 47.73 11.16
CA LEU A 115 2.77 46.67 11.83
C LEU A 115 2.30 45.62 10.82
N PHE A 116 1.69 46.05 9.72
CA PHE A 116 1.18 45.15 8.69
C PHE A 116 2.30 44.30 8.06
N LYS A 117 3.44 44.90 7.71
CA LYS A 117 4.59 44.17 7.14
C LYS A 117 5.15 43.14 8.13
N ARG A 118 5.28 43.51 9.40
CA ARG A 118 5.77 42.59 10.45
C ARG A 118 4.79 41.45 10.65
N THR A 119 3.51 41.75 10.93
CA THR A 119 2.48 40.72 11.11
C THR A 119 2.34 39.82 9.88
N GLY A 120 2.38 40.39 8.67
CA GLY A 120 2.32 39.63 7.42
C GLY A 120 3.51 38.69 7.24
N MET A 121 4.73 39.15 7.54
CA MET A 121 5.93 38.30 7.54
C MET A 121 5.80 37.14 8.54
N ILE A 122 5.38 37.44 9.78
CA ILE A 122 5.23 36.44 10.85
C ILE A 122 4.17 35.41 10.47
N MET A 123 3.03 35.87 9.96
CA MET A 123 1.94 35.00 9.51
C MET A 123 2.41 34.09 8.37
N LEU A 124 3.11 34.65 7.37
CA LEU A 124 3.60 33.87 6.24
C LEU A 124 4.58 32.80 6.69
N ASP A 125 5.56 33.15 7.53
CA ASP A 125 6.52 32.18 8.05
C ASP A 125 5.82 31.09 8.87
N TYR A 126 4.88 31.46 9.74
CA TYR A 126 4.08 30.50 10.48
C TYR A 126 3.36 29.52 9.54
N LEU A 127 2.68 30.00 8.50
CA LEU A 127 1.98 29.15 7.54
C LEU A 127 2.95 28.22 6.79
N ILE A 128 4.09 28.75 6.34
CA ILE A 128 5.13 27.96 5.65
C ILE A 128 5.63 26.83 6.55
N PHE A 129 6.09 27.13 7.76
CA PHE A 129 6.63 26.10 8.66
C PHE A 129 5.55 25.15 9.18
N ARG A 130 4.31 25.62 9.39
CA ARG A 130 3.21 24.79 9.89
C ARG A 130 2.72 23.76 8.88
N TYR A 131 2.68 24.10 7.58
CA TYR A 131 2.14 23.25 6.53
C TYR A 131 3.20 22.57 5.67
N MET A 132 4.31 23.25 5.35
CA MET A 132 5.40 22.69 4.55
C MET A 132 6.47 22.03 5.41
N GLY A 133 6.69 22.51 6.63
CA GLY A 133 7.71 21.99 7.55
C GLY A 133 7.59 20.49 7.88
N PRO A 134 6.37 19.95 8.12
CA PRO A 134 6.23 18.54 8.42
C PRO A 134 6.70 17.61 7.30
N TRP A 135 6.61 17.99 6.03
CA TRP A 135 6.89 17.09 4.91
C TRP A 135 8.33 16.56 4.86
N PRO A 136 9.38 17.42 4.86
CA PRO A 136 10.75 16.92 4.93
C PRO A 136 11.05 16.29 6.30
N LEU A 137 10.45 16.80 7.38
CA LEU A 137 10.65 16.22 8.71
C LEU A 137 10.18 14.77 8.74
N THR A 138 8.97 14.48 8.25
CA THR A 138 8.44 13.13 8.23
C THR A 138 9.23 12.25 7.26
N PHE A 139 9.59 12.79 6.09
CA PHE A 139 10.32 12.05 5.08
C PHE A 139 11.74 11.62 5.51
N PHE A 140 12.46 12.46 6.25
CA PHE A 140 13.86 12.21 6.64
C PHE A 140 14.04 11.75 8.10
N LEU A 141 13.15 12.15 9.01
CA LEU A 141 13.38 12.07 10.45
C LEU A 141 12.22 11.46 11.25
N GLU A 142 11.13 11.03 10.61
CA GLU A 142 10.02 10.36 11.31
C GLU A 142 10.51 9.11 12.04
N GLN A 143 9.86 8.86 13.18
CA GLN A 143 10.06 7.72 14.05
C GLN A 143 8.77 6.90 14.11
N PRO A 144 8.84 5.56 14.25
CA PRO A 144 10.05 4.75 14.45
C PRO A 144 10.91 4.56 13.19
N ALA A 145 10.32 4.66 12.01
CA ALA A 145 11.03 4.60 10.74
C ALA A 145 10.46 5.62 9.74
N ASN A 146 11.27 5.98 8.76
CA ASN A 146 10.92 6.92 7.71
C ASN A 146 11.35 6.38 6.33
N PRO A 147 10.86 6.97 5.22
CA PRO A 147 11.17 6.51 3.87
C PRO A 147 12.67 6.37 3.59
N VAL A 148 13.49 7.30 4.09
CA VAL A 148 14.94 7.28 3.86
C VAL A 148 15.61 6.20 4.69
N ALA A 149 15.27 6.08 5.98
CA ALA A 149 15.78 5.02 6.85
C ALA A 149 15.47 3.63 6.29
N TRP A 150 14.26 3.43 5.77
CA TRP A 150 13.88 2.20 5.07
C TRP A 150 14.81 1.88 3.90
N ARG A 151 15.05 2.85 3.01
CA ARG A 151 15.94 2.64 1.85
C ARG A 151 17.40 2.52 2.21
N MET A 152 17.86 3.19 3.27
CA MET A 152 19.23 3.04 3.78
C MET A 152 19.47 1.64 4.38
N ALA A 153 18.48 1.08 5.08
CA ALA A 153 18.60 -0.23 5.71
C ALA A 153 18.43 -1.39 4.71
N LEU A 154 17.45 -1.30 3.81
CA LEU A 154 17.07 -2.41 2.94
C LEU A 154 17.60 -2.30 1.50
N GLY A 155 17.82 -1.07 1.03
CA GLY A 155 18.09 -0.78 -0.37
C GLY A 155 16.86 -0.99 -1.27
N PHE A 156 17.12 -1.45 -2.51
CA PHE A 156 16.10 -1.76 -3.50
C PHE A 156 16.23 -3.22 -3.94
N LYS A 157 15.25 -4.04 -3.58
CA LYS A 157 15.20 -5.47 -3.91
C LYS A 157 14.19 -5.75 -5.04
N LYS A 158 14.45 -6.79 -5.83
CA LYS A 158 13.52 -7.26 -6.87
C LYS A 158 12.20 -7.74 -6.27
N GLU A 159 12.29 -8.50 -5.18
CA GLU A 159 11.15 -8.90 -4.36
C GLU A 159 11.27 -8.21 -3.00
N GLU A 160 10.24 -7.46 -2.66
CA GLU A 160 10.23 -6.66 -1.43
C GLU A 160 8.87 -6.79 -0.75
N VAL A 161 8.87 -7.15 0.53
CA VAL A 161 7.66 -7.10 1.35
C VAL A 161 7.21 -5.65 1.46
N ALA A 162 5.93 -5.43 1.16
CA ALA A 162 5.24 -4.17 1.38
C ALA A 162 4.18 -4.38 2.46
N VAL A 163 4.23 -3.57 3.51
CA VAL A 163 3.23 -3.52 4.57
C VAL A 163 2.54 -2.17 4.50
N ARG A 164 1.24 -2.19 4.19
CA ARG A 164 0.39 -1.00 4.23
C ARG A 164 -0.44 -1.02 5.50
N VAL A 165 -0.66 0.16 6.08
CA VAL A 165 -1.40 0.35 7.34
C VAL A 165 -2.55 1.32 7.15
N SER A 166 -3.64 1.12 7.89
CA SER A 166 -4.81 1.98 7.85
C SER A 166 -4.53 3.39 8.38
N ARG A 167 -5.00 4.40 7.63
CA ARG A 167 -4.77 5.83 7.90
C ARG A 167 -6.06 6.53 8.30
N HIS A 168 -6.11 7.06 9.52
CA HIS A 168 -7.31 7.71 10.12
C HIS A 168 -8.54 6.79 10.31
N TRP A 169 -8.35 5.48 10.26
CA TRP A 169 -9.33 4.44 10.63
C TRP A 169 -8.57 3.20 11.12
N GLY A 170 -9.26 2.26 11.77
CA GLY A 170 -8.62 1.11 12.41
C GLY A 170 -9.47 -0.15 12.47
N ALA A 171 -9.01 -1.06 13.34
CA ALA A 171 -9.60 -2.37 13.56
C ALA A 171 -11.00 -2.27 14.20
N GLU A 172 -11.22 -1.28 15.05
CA GLU A 172 -12.50 -1.03 15.71
C GLU A 172 -13.61 -0.77 14.70
N GLU A 173 -13.39 0.13 13.74
CA GLU A 173 -14.39 0.50 12.74
C GLU A 173 -14.71 -0.65 11.76
N LEU A 174 -13.79 -1.60 11.58
CA LEU A 174 -13.97 -2.76 10.70
C LEU A 174 -14.61 -3.96 11.41
N MET A 175 -14.23 -4.20 12.67
CA MET A 175 -14.52 -5.44 13.40
C MET A 175 -15.58 -5.27 14.49
N GLN A 176 -15.97 -4.05 14.83
CA GLN A 176 -17.04 -3.80 15.80
C GLN A 176 -18.34 -3.38 15.11
N GLY A 177 -19.47 -3.62 15.77
CA GLY A 177 -20.81 -3.28 15.30
C GLY A 177 -21.58 -4.45 14.70
N ILE A 178 -22.71 -4.12 14.06
CA ILE A 178 -23.69 -5.11 13.52
C ILE A 178 -23.18 -5.74 12.22
N LYS A 179 -22.50 -4.96 11.37
CA LYS A 179 -21.92 -5.43 10.10
C LYS A 179 -20.40 -5.47 10.24
N GLN A 180 -19.86 -6.68 10.31
CA GLN A 180 -18.44 -6.92 10.48
C GLN A 180 -17.85 -7.54 9.22
N GLY A 181 -16.55 -7.37 9.03
CA GLY A 181 -15.81 -7.93 7.90
C GLY A 181 -16.39 -7.55 6.54
N GLU A 182 -16.71 -8.52 5.68
CA GLU A 182 -17.15 -8.27 4.30
C GLU A 182 -18.41 -7.40 4.19
N GLU A 183 -19.30 -7.51 5.18
CA GLU A 183 -20.54 -6.74 5.21
C GLU A 183 -20.31 -5.28 5.60
N ASN A 184 -19.15 -4.95 6.15
CA ASN A 184 -18.81 -3.62 6.62
C ASN A 184 -18.55 -2.67 5.42
N PRO A 185 -19.11 -1.43 5.43
CA PRO A 185 -18.83 -0.44 4.40
C PRO A 185 -17.34 -0.12 4.19
N PHE A 186 -16.52 -0.12 5.24
CA PHE A 186 -15.07 0.09 5.14
C PHE A 186 -14.39 -1.01 4.35
N PHE A 187 -14.87 -2.26 4.46
CA PHE A 187 -14.35 -3.35 3.65
C PHE A 187 -14.55 -3.10 2.16
N LYS A 188 -15.77 -2.72 1.76
CA LYS A 188 -16.09 -2.47 0.35
C LYS A 188 -15.45 -1.21 -0.21
N THR A 189 -15.30 -0.16 0.61
CA THR A 189 -14.86 1.17 0.15
C THR A 189 -13.38 1.44 0.34
N ARG A 190 -12.70 0.76 1.29
CA ARG A 190 -11.29 0.99 1.61
C ARG A 190 -10.41 -0.23 1.33
N ILE A 191 -10.89 -1.43 1.63
CA ILE A 191 -10.11 -2.66 1.48
C ILE A 191 -10.15 -3.16 0.03
N LEU A 192 -11.33 -3.41 -0.54
CA LEU A 192 -11.45 -3.96 -1.90
C LEU A 192 -10.72 -3.11 -2.96
N PRO A 193 -10.81 -1.77 -2.97
CA PRO A 193 -10.07 -0.95 -3.92
C PRO A 193 -8.55 -1.01 -3.71
N ALA A 194 -8.09 -1.22 -2.48
CA ALA A 194 -6.66 -1.27 -2.16
C ALA A 194 -5.99 -2.59 -2.58
N ILE A 195 -6.76 -3.67 -2.74
CA ILE A 195 -6.29 -4.97 -3.20
C ILE A 195 -6.64 -5.25 -4.68
N ASP A 196 -7.18 -4.26 -5.39
CA ASP A 196 -7.56 -4.39 -6.78
C ASP A 196 -6.39 -4.85 -7.68
N LYS A 197 -6.64 -5.80 -8.57
CA LYS A 197 -5.60 -6.43 -9.41
C LYS A 197 -4.91 -5.42 -10.32
N GLN A 198 -5.64 -4.44 -10.87
CA GLN A 198 -5.06 -3.42 -11.73
C GLN A 198 -4.17 -2.48 -10.92
N LEU A 199 -4.58 -2.09 -9.72
CA LEU A 199 -3.75 -1.30 -8.81
C LEU A 199 -2.45 -2.05 -8.46
N MET A 200 -2.56 -3.32 -8.07
CA MET A 200 -1.43 -4.18 -7.68
C MET A 200 -0.41 -4.40 -8.80
N ARG A 201 -0.85 -4.38 -10.06
CA ARG A 201 0.02 -4.55 -11.24
C ARG A 201 0.62 -3.25 -11.76
N SER A 202 -0.01 -2.11 -11.49
CA SER A 202 0.37 -0.82 -12.12
C SER A 202 1.24 0.06 -11.22
N LYS A 203 1.15 -0.08 -9.90
CA LYS A 203 1.87 0.77 -8.94
C LYS A 203 2.81 -0.04 -8.06
N THR A 204 4.00 0.49 -7.81
CA THR A 204 4.87 0.01 -6.72
C THR A 204 4.21 0.29 -5.37
N ALA A 205 4.59 -0.44 -4.33
CA ALA A 205 4.07 -0.24 -2.98
C ALA A 205 4.15 1.23 -2.51
N TYR A 206 5.23 1.94 -2.86
CA TYR A 206 5.41 3.35 -2.54
C TYR A 206 4.36 4.28 -3.16
N LEU A 207 3.84 3.94 -4.33
CA LEU A 207 2.80 4.72 -5.03
C LEU A 207 1.38 4.30 -4.64
N MET A 208 1.23 3.34 -3.73
CA MET A 208 -0.07 2.88 -3.23
C MET A 208 -0.53 3.59 -1.96
N MET A 209 0.25 4.55 -1.46
CA MET A 209 -0.18 5.42 -0.35
C MET A 209 -1.28 6.36 -0.82
N ASP A 210 -2.34 6.50 -0.03
CA ASP A 210 -3.48 7.36 -0.32
C ASP A 210 -4.12 7.96 0.95
N ALA A 211 -5.37 8.41 0.86
CA ALA A 211 -6.11 8.99 1.99
C ALA A 211 -6.47 7.95 3.08
N SER A 212 -6.51 6.67 2.73
CA SER A 212 -6.96 5.55 3.57
C SER A 212 -5.81 4.64 3.99
N TRP A 213 -4.73 4.60 3.23
CA TRP A 213 -3.61 3.69 3.41
C TRP A 213 -2.29 4.45 3.40
N ASP A 214 -1.43 4.11 4.35
CA ASP A 214 -0.04 4.53 4.38
C ASP A 214 0.90 3.32 4.28
N LEU A 215 2.19 3.55 4.08
CA LEU A 215 3.20 2.50 4.22
C LEU A 215 3.77 2.51 5.64
N ASP A 216 3.80 1.33 6.26
CA ASP A 216 4.46 1.16 7.54
C ASP A 216 5.91 0.73 7.33
N PHE A 217 6.81 1.71 7.31
CA PHE A 217 8.24 1.49 7.08
C PHE A 217 8.88 0.60 8.15
N GLN A 218 8.41 0.68 9.39
CA GLN A 218 8.98 -0.12 10.48
C GLN A 218 8.59 -1.58 10.32
N SER A 219 7.30 -1.85 10.11
CA SER A 219 6.81 -3.22 9.87
C SER A 219 7.42 -3.85 8.61
N ILE A 220 7.74 -3.06 7.58
CA ILE A 220 8.49 -3.54 6.41
C ILE A 220 9.90 -3.99 6.80
N LEU A 221 10.63 -3.17 7.54
CA LEU A 221 11.99 -3.48 8.00
C LEU A 221 12.01 -4.70 8.91
N ASP A 222 11.05 -4.81 9.80
CA ASP A 222 10.96 -5.94 10.72
C ASP A 222 10.59 -7.22 9.99
N ALA A 223 9.64 -7.19 9.04
CA ALA A 223 9.32 -8.34 8.20
C ALA A 223 10.54 -8.84 7.42
N HIS A 224 11.34 -7.95 6.82
CA HIS A 224 12.59 -8.35 6.14
C HIS A 224 13.64 -8.88 7.11
N THR A 225 13.70 -8.35 8.34
CA THR A 225 14.61 -8.86 9.38
C THR A 225 14.21 -10.27 9.80
N LEU A 226 12.92 -10.54 9.99
CA LEU A 226 12.38 -11.87 10.33
C LEU A 226 12.60 -12.88 9.20
N ILE A 227 12.43 -12.46 7.94
CA ILE A 227 12.76 -13.28 6.76
C ILE A 227 14.26 -13.58 6.72
N GLY A 228 15.11 -12.57 6.96
CA GLY A 228 16.57 -12.76 7.02
C GLY A 228 17.03 -13.71 8.14
N ARG A 229 16.24 -13.82 9.21
CA ARG A 229 16.44 -14.77 10.33
C ARG A 229 15.77 -16.12 10.11
N ASN A 230 15.14 -16.35 8.96
CA ASN A 230 14.39 -17.56 8.63
C ASN A 230 13.25 -17.87 9.62
N GLN A 231 12.70 -16.84 10.26
CA GLN A 231 11.57 -16.94 11.19
C GLN A 231 10.23 -16.69 10.49
N LEU A 232 10.26 -16.20 9.25
CA LEU A 232 9.09 -15.87 8.44
C LEU A 232 9.38 -16.20 6.98
N ASN A 233 8.43 -16.85 6.29
CA ASN A 233 8.55 -17.05 4.84
C ASN A 233 7.83 -15.94 4.09
N MET A 234 8.42 -15.49 2.99
CA MET A 234 7.86 -14.42 2.18
C MET A 234 6.50 -14.80 1.55
N LYS A 235 6.30 -16.08 1.21
CA LYS A 235 5.03 -16.60 0.68
C LYS A 235 3.88 -16.57 1.70
N ASP A 236 4.19 -16.66 3.00
CA ASP A 236 3.18 -16.73 4.07
C ASP A 236 2.50 -15.37 4.30
N ILE A 237 3.18 -14.29 3.92
CA ILE A 237 2.69 -12.91 4.03
C ILE A 237 2.32 -12.28 2.67
N ASP A 238 2.42 -13.02 1.57
CA ASP A 238 1.99 -12.50 0.27
C ASP A 238 0.46 -12.48 0.19
N LYS A 239 -0.07 -11.34 -0.23
CA LYS A 239 -1.49 -11.07 -0.44
C LYS A 239 -2.37 -11.36 0.78
N LEU A 240 -1.95 -10.85 1.93
CA LEU A 240 -2.58 -11.09 3.22
C LEU A 240 -3.07 -9.81 3.87
N MET A 241 -4.32 -9.80 4.33
CA MET A 241 -4.86 -8.74 5.17
C MET A 241 -4.89 -9.22 6.61
N ILE A 242 -4.50 -8.35 7.54
CA ILE A 242 -4.36 -8.66 8.97
C ILE A 242 -5.12 -7.63 9.78
N VAL A 243 -5.90 -8.09 10.76
CA VAL A 243 -6.64 -7.24 11.69
C VAL A 243 -6.73 -7.92 13.05
N ASN A 244 -6.71 -7.14 14.12
CA ASN A 244 -6.98 -7.67 15.45
C ASN A 244 -8.46 -7.53 15.81
N MET A 245 -9.05 -8.58 16.37
CA MET A 245 -10.40 -8.55 16.92
C MET A 245 -10.35 -8.75 18.43
N GLN A 246 -10.93 -7.81 19.18
CA GLN A 246 -10.97 -7.87 20.64
C GLN A 246 -11.66 -9.16 21.11
N GLY A 247 -10.98 -9.93 21.95
CA GLY A 247 -11.47 -11.20 22.51
C GLY A 247 -11.20 -12.44 21.64
N VAL A 248 -10.84 -12.28 20.36
CA VAL A 248 -10.48 -13.41 19.47
C VAL A 248 -8.98 -13.44 19.16
N GLY A 249 -8.36 -12.26 19.03
CA GLY A 249 -6.95 -12.10 18.68
C GLY A 249 -6.77 -11.72 17.21
N TRP A 250 -5.60 -12.04 16.66
CA TRP A 250 -5.26 -11.72 15.27
C TRP A 250 -6.01 -12.60 14.27
N LEU A 251 -6.61 -11.93 13.30
CA LEU A 251 -7.31 -12.52 12.18
C LEU A 251 -6.59 -12.16 10.88
N ALA A 252 -6.62 -13.09 9.95
CA ALA A 252 -6.01 -12.93 8.64
C ALA A 252 -6.97 -13.35 7.52
N TRP A 253 -6.90 -12.63 6.41
CA TRP A 253 -7.61 -12.95 5.19
C TRP A 253 -6.67 -12.89 4.00
N ARG A 254 -6.51 -14.02 3.30
CA ARG A 254 -5.76 -14.07 2.05
C ARG A 254 -6.74 -13.83 0.90
N TRP A 255 -6.60 -12.70 0.21
CA TRP A 255 -7.59 -12.26 -0.79
C TRP A 255 -7.37 -12.86 -2.19
N GLU A 256 -6.22 -13.49 -2.43
CA GLU A 256 -5.97 -14.23 -3.65
C GLU A 256 -5.17 -15.48 -3.30
N THR A 257 -5.80 -16.63 -3.52
CA THR A 257 -5.19 -17.94 -3.36
C THR A 257 -4.71 -18.47 -4.71
N ASP A 258 -3.82 -19.47 -4.71
CA ASP A 258 -3.36 -20.10 -5.95
C ASP A 258 -4.52 -20.73 -6.74
N SER A 259 -5.54 -21.24 -6.04
CA SER A 259 -6.79 -21.71 -6.65
C SER A 259 -7.53 -20.61 -7.38
N ASP A 260 -7.62 -19.40 -6.82
CA ASP A 260 -8.32 -18.28 -7.46
C ASP A 260 -7.61 -17.86 -8.76
N VAL A 261 -6.27 -17.87 -8.74
CA VAL A 261 -5.46 -17.61 -9.93
C VAL A 261 -5.71 -18.66 -11.00
N ILE A 262 -5.74 -19.95 -10.63
CA ILE A 262 -6.02 -21.04 -11.56
C ILE A 262 -7.43 -20.95 -12.13
N GLU A 263 -8.42 -20.64 -11.29
CA GLU A 263 -9.82 -20.50 -11.71
C GLU A 263 -10.01 -19.31 -12.65
N ASP A 264 -9.39 -18.16 -12.37
CA ASP A 264 -9.40 -17.01 -13.27
C ASP A 264 -8.74 -17.32 -14.61
N ARG A 265 -7.61 -18.05 -14.61
CA ARG A 265 -6.99 -18.54 -15.85
C ARG A 265 -7.96 -19.42 -16.63
N ARG A 266 -8.63 -20.36 -15.95
CA ARG A 266 -9.64 -21.23 -16.57
C ARG A 266 -10.81 -20.45 -17.15
N LYS A 267 -11.34 -19.46 -16.43
CA LYS A 267 -12.43 -18.59 -16.89
C LYS A 267 -12.04 -17.81 -18.15
N LYS A 268 -10.83 -17.27 -18.21
CA LYS A 268 -10.32 -16.57 -19.41
C LYS A 268 -10.21 -17.50 -20.63
N ILE A 269 -9.76 -18.74 -20.44
CA ILE A 269 -9.70 -19.75 -21.51
C ILE A 269 -11.10 -20.10 -22.01
N ILE A 270 -12.07 -20.27 -21.10
CA ILE A 270 -13.47 -20.54 -21.47
C ILE A 270 -14.06 -19.34 -22.22
N ALA A 271 -13.86 -18.11 -21.73
CA ALA A 271 -14.33 -16.91 -22.41
C ALA A 271 -13.75 -16.78 -23.82
N PHE A 272 -12.46 -17.09 -24.00
CA PHE A 272 -11.82 -17.13 -25.32
C PHE A 272 -12.44 -18.15 -26.25
N LYS A 273 -12.69 -19.37 -25.76
CA LYS A 273 -13.42 -20.38 -26.51
C LYS A 273 -14.81 -19.87 -26.93
N ASP A 274 -15.58 -19.33 -25.99
CA ASP A 274 -16.94 -18.86 -26.24
C ASP A 274 -16.99 -17.71 -27.25
N THR A 275 -16.04 -16.77 -27.19
CA THR A 275 -15.94 -15.69 -28.18
C THR A 275 -15.65 -16.24 -29.58
N LEU A 276 -14.73 -17.19 -29.71
CA LEU A 276 -14.42 -17.83 -30.99
C LEU A 276 -15.60 -18.68 -31.52
N THR A 277 -16.33 -19.37 -30.65
CA THR A 277 -17.55 -20.10 -31.03
C THR A 277 -18.66 -19.15 -31.49
N LYS A 278 -18.86 -18.01 -30.83
CA LYS A 278 -19.82 -16.97 -31.27
C LYS A 278 -19.46 -16.39 -32.64
N MET A 279 -18.18 -16.30 -32.96
CA MET A 279 -17.69 -15.90 -34.29
C MET A 279 -17.75 -17.04 -35.33
N GLY A 280 -18.20 -18.25 -34.94
CA GLY A 280 -18.25 -19.42 -35.79
C GLY A 280 -16.88 -20.05 -36.11
N LYS A 281 -15.81 -19.65 -35.40
CA LYS A 281 -14.43 -20.05 -35.67
C LYS A 281 -13.81 -20.85 -34.52
N GLU A 282 -14.56 -21.82 -34.01
CA GLU A 282 -14.08 -22.70 -32.93
C GLU A 282 -12.82 -23.49 -33.32
N GLY A 283 -12.62 -23.77 -34.62
CA GLY A 283 -11.40 -24.40 -35.14
C GLY A 283 -10.11 -23.64 -34.81
N LEU A 284 -10.18 -22.31 -34.65
CA LEU A 284 -9.03 -21.50 -34.23
C LEU A 284 -8.62 -21.75 -32.77
N PHE A 285 -9.57 -22.09 -31.91
CA PHE A 285 -9.29 -22.43 -30.52
C PHE A 285 -8.48 -23.74 -30.43
N PHE A 286 -8.88 -24.76 -31.19
CA PHE A 286 -8.15 -26.02 -31.25
C PHE A 286 -6.78 -25.88 -31.90
N ARG A 287 -6.68 -25.10 -32.99
CA ARG A 287 -5.41 -24.79 -33.65
C ARG A 287 -4.47 -24.01 -32.72
N TRP A 288 -5.00 -23.06 -31.94
CA TRP A 288 -4.23 -22.36 -30.92
C TRP A 288 -3.69 -23.32 -29.86
N MET A 289 -4.54 -24.18 -29.28
CA MET A 289 -4.09 -25.17 -28.30
C MET A 289 -3.05 -26.12 -28.88
N GLU A 290 -3.20 -26.54 -30.14
CA GLU A 290 -2.25 -27.41 -30.84
C GLU A 290 -0.87 -26.71 -30.98
N ILE A 291 -0.84 -25.45 -31.40
CA ILE A 291 0.41 -24.69 -31.54
C ILE A 291 1.09 -24.52 -30.17
N VAL A 292 0.32 -24.24 -29.13
CA VAL A 292 0.82 -24.09 -27.75
C VAL A 292 1.41 -25.42 -27.25
N GLU A 293 0.73 -26.54 -27.48
CA GLU A 293 1.17 -27.85 -27.00
C GLU A 293 2.38 -28.40 -27.80
N GLN A 294 2.45 -28.14 -29.11
CA GLN A 294 3.60 -28.54 -29.96
C GLN A 294 4.92 -27.90 -29.52
N GLU A 295 4.86 -26.66 -29.05
CA GLU A 295 6.04 -25.90 -28.66
C GLU A 295 6.33 -26.00 -27.15
N ARG A 296 5.49 -26.72 -26.41
CA ARG A 296 5.65 -26.92 -24.97
C ARG A 296 6.85 -27.82 -24.69
N ASP A 297 7.69 -27.43 -23.74
CA ASP A 297 8.81 -28.26 -23.30
C ASP A 297 8.29 -29.44 -22.45
N GLY A 298 9.08 -30.53 -22.36
CA GLY A 298 8.70 -31.74 -21.61
C GLY A 298 8.53 -31.53 -20.09
N ASP A 299 8.97 -30.38 -19.57
CA ASP A 299 8.78 -29.91 -18.20
C ASP A 299 7.53 -29.03 -18.02
N GLY A 300 6.77 -28.82 -19.10
CA GLY A 300 5.51 -28.06 -19.10
C GLY A 300 5.67 -26.54 -19.29
N GLY A 301 6.88 -26.03 -19.49
CA GLY A 301 7.20 -24.61 -19.68
C GLY A 301 7.47 -24.20 -21.15
N PHE A 302 7.88 -22.94 -21.33
CA PHE A 302 8.35 -22.39 -22.61
C PHE A 302 9.67 -21.62 -22.42
N THR A 303 10.66 -21.88 -23.26
CA THR A 303 11.82 -20.96 -23.41
C THR A 303 11.42 -19.64 -24.09
N PRO A 304 12.10 -18.50 -23.82
CA PRO A 304 11.77 -17.20 -24.42
C PRO A 304 11.69 -17.22 -25.96
N ALA A 305 12.61 -17.93 -26.62
CA ALA A 305 12.61 -18.07 -28.08
C ALA A 305 11.40 -18.89 -28.60
N LYS A 306 10.89 -19.84 -27.81
CA LYS A 306 9.67 -20.60 -28.15
C LYS A 306 8.42 -19.77 -27.94
N GLN A 307 8.40 -18.88 -26.93
CA GLN A 307 7.28 -17.97 -26.71
C GLN A 307 7.07 -17.04 -27.91
N GLU A 308 8.15 -16.47 -28.46
CA GLU A 308 8.09 -15.64 -29.67
C GLU A 308 7.56 -16.44 -30.87
N ARG A 309 8.06 -17.66 -31.09
CA ARG A 309 7.59 -18.54 -32.18
C ARG A 309 6.13 -18.95 -32.06
N VAL A 310 5.66 -19.28 -30.85
CA VAL A 310 4.25 -19.58 -30.59
C VAL A 310 3.39 -18.36 -30.94
N MET A 311 3.79 -17.17 -30.48
CA MET A 311 3.05 -15.93 -30.74
C MET A 311 2.98 -15.61 -32.24
N GLU A 312 4.06 -15.77 -32.99
CA GLU A 312 4.07 -15.60 -34.45
C GLU A 312 3.16 -16.60 -35.17
N ARG A 313 3.25 -17.89 -34.81
CA ARG A 313 2.43 -18.95 -35.42
C ARG A 313 0.94 -18.75 -35.12
N VAL A 314 0.61 -18.32 -33.90
CA VAL A 314 -0.77 -18.01 -33.50
C VAL A 314 -1.29 -16.79 -34.25
N ARG A 315 -0.52 -15.69 -34.34
CA ARG A 315 -0.91 -14.51 -35.14
C ARG A 315 -1.18 -14.90 -36.60
N ALA A 316 -0.26 -15.63 -37.23
CA ALA A 316 -0.42 -16.07 -38.62
C ALA A 316 -1.65 -16.99 -38.82
N ALA A 317 -1.98 -17.84 -37.83
CA ALA A 317 -3.15 -18.70 -37.90
C ALA A 317 -4.47 -17.92 -37.77
N PHE A 318 -4.50 -16.86 -36.97
CA PHE A 318 -5.68 -16.02 -36.75
C PHE A 318 -5.87 -14.99 -37.87
N GLU A 319 -4.78 -14.41 -38.40
CA GLU A 319 -4.81 -13.50 -39.55
C GLU A 319 -5.32 -14.17 -40.83
N LYS A 320 -4.97 -15.46 -41.05
CA LYS A 320 -5.50 -16.25 -42.18
C LYS A 320 -7.02 -16.36 -42.17
N GLU A 321 -7.62 -16.29 -40.99
CA GLU A 321 -9.07 -16.30 -40.82
C GLU A 321 -9.63 -14.87 -40.68
N GLY A 322 -8.80 -13.82 -40.81
CA GLY A 322 -9.23 -12.41 -40.71
C GLY A 322 -9.62 -11.98 -39.28
N ILE A 323 -9.00 -12.56 -38.25
CA ILE A 323 -9.17 -12.14 -36.85
C ILE A 323 -7.84 -11.60 -36.33
N ASP A 324 -7.85 -10.42 -35.73
CA ASP A 324 -6.71 -9.90 -34.98
C ASP A 324 -6.66 -10.57 -33.59
N PHE A 325 -5.64 -11.40 -33.37
CA PHE A 325 -5.44 -12.10 -32.11
C PHE A 325 -5.17 -11.15 -30.94
N GLU A 326 -4.49 -10.02 -31.16
CA GLU A 326 -4.19 -9.07 -30.10
C GLU A 326 -5.42 -8.29 -29.65
N GLU A 327 -6.26 -7.87 -30.60
CA GLU A 327 -7.53 -7.21 -30.30
C GLU A 327 -8.47 -8.15 -29.55
N LEU A 328 -8.61 -9.40 -30.03
CA LEU A 328 -9.42 -10.43 -29.38
C LEU A 328 -8.90 -10.73 -27.97
N SER A 329 -7.58 -10.91 -27.82
CA SER A 329 -6.96 -11.16 -26.52
C SER A 329 -7.15 -10.00 -25.54
N LYS A 330 -6.99 -8.74 -26.00
CA LYS A 330 -7.25 -7.54 -25.18
C LYS A 330 -8.72 -7.47 -24.74
N SER A 331 -9.67 -7.83 -25.60
CA SER A 331 -11.10 -7.84 -25.29
C SER A 331 -11.48 -8.80 -24.16
N ILE A 332 -10.72 -9.88 -23.97
CA ILE A 332 -10.94 -10.93 -22.95
C ILE A 332 -10.05 -10.71 -21.71
N GLY A 333 -9.34 -9.57 -21.63
CA GLY A 333 -8.49 -9.21 -20.50
C GLY A 333 -7.10 -9.84 -20.54
N GLY A 334 -6.55 -10.03 -21.74
CA GLY A 334 -5.17 -10.43 -22.02
C GLY A 334 -4.92 -11.93 -21.84
N LEU A 335 -4.99 -12.71 -22.92
CA LEU A 335 -4.55 -14.10 -22.98
C LEU A 335 -3.04 -14.27 -23.17
N GLN A 336 -2.30 -13.24 -23.62
CA GLN A 336 -0.84 -13.35 -23.83
C GLN A 336 -0.05 -13.71 -22.56
N GLU A 337 -0.59 -13.43 -21.37
CA GLU A 337 0.03 -13.80 -20.07
C GLU A 337 -0.24 -15.26 -19.65
N LEU A 338 -1.21 -15.93 -20.29
CA LEU A 338 -1.66 -17.27 -19.90
C LEU A 338 -0.71 -18.42 -20.30
N PRO A 339 -0.10 -18.42 -21.50
CA PRO A 339 0.85 -19.48 -21.87
C PRO A 339 2.27 -19.24 -21.32
N THR A 340 2.62 -18.02 -20.89
CA THR A 340 4.01 -17.64 -20.54
C THR A 340 4.36 -17.78 -19.05
N GLN A 341 3.37 -17.91 -18.16
CA GLN A 341 3.59 -17.97 -16.70
C GLN A 341 3.40 -19.38 -16.10
N VAL A 342 4.02 -20.40 -16.68
CA VAL A 342 4.28 -21.66 -15.98
C VAL A 342 5.78 -21.71 -15.69
N THR A 343 6.20 -20.96 -14.67
CA THR A 343 7.54 -21.13 -14.09
C THR A 343 7.37 -21.41 -12.61
N GLN A 344 7.52 -22.69 -12.28
CA GLN A 344 7.95 -23.32 -11.02
C GLN A 344 7.46 -22.71 -9.69
N SER A 345 6.64 -23.51 -9.02
CA SER A 345 6.31 -23.49 -7.58
C SER A 345 7.52 -23.33 -6.67
#